data_AF-A0A535V4B2-F1
#
_entry.id   AF-A0A535V4B2-F1
#
_cell.length_a   1.000
_cell.length_b   1.000
_cell.length_c   1.000
_cell.angle_alpha   90.00
_cell.angle_beta   90.00
_cell.angle_gamma   90.00
#
_symmetry.space_group_name_H-M   'P 1'
#
loop_
_entity.id
_entity.type
_entity.pdbx_description
1 polymer ?
#
loop_
_entity_poly.entity_id
_entity_poly.type
_entity_poly.pdbx_seq_one_letter_code
_entity_poly.pdbx_strand_id
1 'polypeptide(L)'
;MTAPNTAFPEECYEHSTVAEREGTVPVAIVNRKLGLGAYQVYRRDQFPFHTMWRMLGEGIYGVAMEPTTNRDAGRFDARERGELMYLAPQESRTYEIEIGALDGASEIDAFAKRIEALTRPQPARNGGGRRRA
;
A
#
# COMPACT_ATOMS: atom_id res chain seq x y z
N MET A 1 3.09 -21.12 -5.05
CA MET A 1 4.21 -20.26 -4.65
C MET A 1 5.36 -20.53 -5.57
N THR A 2 6.06 -19.48 -6.00
CA THR A 2 7.34 -19.58 -6.71
C THR A 2 8.35 -20.25 -5.79
N ALA A 3 9.18 -21.16 -6.30
CA ALA A 3 10.29 -21.70 -5.52
C ALA A 3 11.42 -20.65 -5.42
N PRO A 4 12.27 -20.68 -4.38
CA PRO A 4 13.47 -19.86 -4.33
C PRO A 4 14.33 -20.05 -5.59
N ASN A 5 14.91 -18.95 -6.09
CA ASN A 5 15.76 -18.94 -7.28
C ASN A 5 17.13 -18.34 -6.94
N THR A 6 18.22 -19.09 -7.18
CA THR A 6 19.60 -18.67 -6.88
C THR A 6 20.04 -17.40 -7.58
N ALA A 7 19.46 -17.09 -8.74
CA ALA A 7 19.77 -15.92 -9.55
C ALA A 7 18.64 -14.87 -9.54
N PHE A 8 17.78 -14.87 -8.52
CA PHE A 8 16.70 -13.88 -8.43
C PHE A 8 17.27 -12.48 -8.14
N PRO A 9 17.11 -11.50 -9.04
CA PRO A 9 17.49 -10.12 -8.75
C PRO A 9 16.47 -9.53 -7.77
N GLU A 10 16.94 -8.61 -6.93
CA GLU A 10 16.04 -7.75 -6.17
C GLU A 10 15.11 -6.97 -7.11
N GLU A 11 13.85 -6.86 -6.72
CA GLU A 11 12.86 -6.06 -7.45
C GLU A 11 12.11 -5.13 -6.49
N CYS A 12 12.10 -3.83 -6.82
CA CYS A 12 11.30 -2.81 -6.16
C CYS A 12 10.24 -2.28 -7.12
N TYR A 13 9.00 -2.22 -6.66
CA TYR A 13 7.88 -1.67 -7.42
C TYR A 13 7.20 -0.53 -6.64
N GLU A 14 7.07 0.63 -7.26
CA GLU A 14 6.21 1.69 -6.74
C GLU A 14 4.76 1.47 -7.18
N HIS A 15 3.83 1.45 -6.24
CA HIS A 15 2.41 1.30 -6.52
C HIS A 15 1.66 2.62 -6.36
N SER A 16 0.88 2.98 -7.38
CA SER A 16 -0.16 3.99 -7.23
C SER A 16 -1.33 3.39 -6.46
N THR A 17 -1.55 3.84 -5.24
CA THR A 17 -2.60 3.29 -4.37
C THR A 17 -3.89 4.13 -4.42
N VAL A 18 -5.01 3.43 -4.24
CA VAL A 18 -6.34 4.03 -4.10
C VAL A 18 -6.76 3.89 -2.65
N ALA A 19 -7.20 4.99 -2.05
CA ALA A 19 -7.69 5.00 -0.69
C ALA A 19 -9.20 4.76 -0.64
N GLU A 20 -9.64 4.13 0.44
CA GLU A 20 -11.03 4.08 0.85
C GLU A 20 -11.55 5.48 1.16
N ARG A 21 -12.88 5.62 1.30
CA ARG A 21 -13.54 6.90 1.61
C ARG A 21 -12.95 7.60 2.83
N GLU A 22 -12.59 6.82 3.85
CA GLU A 22 -12.02 7.34 5.11
C GLU A 22 -10.53 7.72 4.99
N GLY A 23 -9.86 7.42 3.87
CA GLY A 23 -8.45 7.72 3.63
C GLY A 23 -7.48 6.56 3.94
N THR A 24 -7.99 5.40 4.34
CA THR A 24 -7.21 4.17 4.56
C THR A 24 -6.92 3.43 3.26
N VAL A 25 -5.79 2.74 3.20
CA VAL A 25 -5.36 1.94 2.06
C VAL A 25 -5.12 0.50 2.53
N PRO A 26 -5.99 -0.46 2.17
CA PRO A 26 -5.75 -1.88 2.42
C PRO A 26 -4.80 -2.48 1.39
N VAL A 27 -3.77 -3.20 1.85
CA VAL A 27 -2.82 -3.95 1.01
C VAL A 27 -2.60 -5.33 1.65
N ALA A 28 -2.51 -6.39 0.86
CA ALA A 28 -2.25 -7.74 1.38
C ALA A 28 -1.37 -8.57 0.44
N ILE A 29 -0.66 -9.51 1.03
CA ILE A 29 0.03 -10.61 0.34
C ILE A 29 -0.65 -11.90 0.77
N VAL A 30 -1.11 -12.67 -0.22
CA VAL A 30 -1.95 -13.85 0.02
C VAL A 30 -1.38 -15.11 -0.62
N ASN A 31 -1.38 -16.19 0.14
CA ASN A 31 -1.12 -17.53 -0.33
C ASN A 31 -2.42 -18.35 -0.29
N ARG A 32 -3.19 -18.27 -1.39
CA ARG A 32 -4.48 -18.97 -1.53
C ARG A 32 -4.37 -20.49 -1.41
N LYS A 33 -3.22 -21.10 -1.75
CA LYS A 33 -3.02 -22.55 -1.62
C LYS A 33 -2.96 -22.99 -0.16
N LEU A 34 -2.33 -22.18 0.70
CA LEU A 34 -2.25 -22.46 2.13
C LEU A 34 -3.40 -21.84 2.93
N GLY A 35 -4.24 -21.00 2.30
CA GLY A 35 -5.28 -20.26 3.00
C GLY A 35 -4.71 -19.25 4.00
N LEU A 36 -3.56 -18.66 3.71
CA LEU A 36 -2.90 -17.69 4.61
C LEU A 36 -2.65 -16.37 3.90
N GLY A 37 -2.83 -15.27 4.61
CA GLY A 37 -2.40 -13.95 4.14
C GLY A 37 -1.87 -13.10 5.27
N ALA A 38 -1.07 -12.10 4.91
CA ALA A 38 -0.72 -10.99 5.79
C ALA A 38 -1.21 -9.71 5.12
N TYR A 39 -1.77 -8.80 5.92
CA TYR A 39 -2.27 -7.54 5.42
C TYR A 39 -1.76 -6.37 6.25
N GLN A 40 -1.81 -5.20 5.62
CA GLN A 40 -1.71 -3.92 6.29
C GLN A 40 -2.83 -2.99 5.85
N VAL A 41 -3.25 -2.11 6.75
CA VAL A 41 -4.12 -0.96 6.43
C VAL A 41 -3.43 0.28 6.97
N TYR A 42 -3.05 1.18 6.08
CA TYR A 42 -2.37 2.42 6.45
C TYR A 42 -3.17 3.66 6.02
N ARG A 43 -2.82 4.82 6.57
CA ARG A 43 -3.42 6.11 6.23
C ARG A 43 -2.65 6.78 5.08
N ARG A 44 -3.32 7.08 3.95
CA ARG A 44 -2.66 7.66 2.76
C ARG A 44 -2.10 9.08 2.98
N ASP A 45 -2.75 9.86 3.83
CA ASP A 45 -2.29 11.20 4.22
C ASP A 45 -1.03 11.16 5.11
N GLN A 46 -0.83 10.06 5.84
CA GLN A 46 0.36 9.81 6.66
C GLN A 46 1.50 9.19 5.83
N PHE A 47 1.17 8.22 4.96
CA PHE A 47 2.08 7.54 4.03
C PHE A 47 1.60 7.71 2.57
N PRO A 48 2.02 8.77 1.86
CA PRO A 48 1.54 9.08 0.51
C PRO A 48 2.06 8.13 -0.58
N PHE A 49 3.12 7.37 -0.30
CA PHE A 49 3.74 6.44 -1.24
C PHE A 49 3.70 5.01 -0.73
N HIS A 50 3.82 4.06 -1.64
CA HIS A 50 3.89 2.64 -1.30
C HIS A 50 4.83 1.90 -2.24
N THR A 51 5.85 1.28 -1.67
CA THR A 51 6.80 0.41 -2.37
C THR A 51 6.50 -1.05 -2.04
N MET A 52 6.73 -1.93 -3.00
CA MET A 52 6.79 -3.37 -2.77
C MET A 52 8.18 -3.86 -3.13
N TRP A 53 8.90 -4.34 -2.13
CA TRP A 53 10.16 -5.03 -2.31
C TRP A 53 9.94 -6.53 -2.42
N ARG A 54 10.65 -7.18 -3.35
CA ARG A 54 10.58 -8.61 -3.58
C ARG A 54 11.98 -9.19 -3.76
N MET A 55 12.31 -10.17 -2.94
CA MET A 55 13.51 -10.98 -3.06
C MET A 55 13.14 -12.46 -2.94
N LEU A 56 13.00 -13.16 -4.06
CA LEU A 56 12.65 -14.58 -4.09
C LEU A 56 13.90 -15.47 -4.27
N GLY A 57 15.00 -15.06 -3.64
CA GLY A 57 16.31 -15.69 -3.72
C GLY A 57 16.43 -16.94 -2.86
N GLU A 58 17.42 -17.78 -3.15
CA GLU A 58 17.94 -18.70 -2.14
C GLU A 58 18.65 -17.90 -1.03
N GLY A 59 18.51 -18.32 0.24
CA GLY A 59 19.03 -17.60 1.40
C GLY A 59 18.15 -16.43 1.86
N ILE A 60 17.69 -15.58 0.94
CA ILE A 60 16.75 -14.48 1.23
C ILE A 60 15.49 -14.66 0.38
N TYR A 61 14.41 -15.14 1.01
CA TYR A 61 13.12 -15.36 0.38
C TYR A 61 12.04 -14.56 1.12
N GLY A 62 11.76 -13.35 0.64
CA GLY A 62 10.89 -12.39 1.30
C GLY A 62 10.24 -11.40 0.36
N VAL A 63 9.19 -10.78 0.87
CA VAL A 63 8.45 -9.69 0.24
C VAL A 63 8.11 -8.69 1.32
N ALA A 64 8.14 -7.40 0.99
CA ALA A 64 7.74 -6.33 1.90
C ALA A 64 6.64 -5.47 1.27
N MET A 65 5.68 -5.06 2.11
CA MET A 65 4.73 -4.00 1.80
C MET A 65 5.19 -2.77 2.56
N GLU A 66 5.56 -1.71 1.85
CA GLU A 66 6.26 -0.58 2.44
C GLU A 66 5.46 0.70 2.20
N PRO A 67 4.54 1.08 3.10
CA PRO A 67 3.96 2.41 3.08
C PRO A 67 5.03 3.42 3.52
N THR A 68 5.30 4.41 2.70
CA THR A 68 6.43 5.32 2.89
C THR A 68 6.01 6.79 2.78
N THR A 69 6.84 7.63 3.38
CA THR A 69 6.73 9.10 3.33
C THR A 69 7.32 9.70 2.06
N ASN A 70 8.18 8.94 1.37
CA ASN A 70 8.96 9.36 0.22
C ASN A 70 9.06 8.21 -0.78
N ARG A 71 9.33 8.55 -2.03
CA ARG A 71 9.62 7.55 -3.07
C ARG A 71 10.97 6.86 -2.85
N ASP A 72 11.11 5.69 -3.44
CA ASP A 72 12.32 4.87 -3.30
C ASP A 72 13.43 5.37 -4.24
N ALA A 73 14.16 6.40 -3.80
CA ALA A 73 15.34 6.92 -4.51
C ALA A 73 16.36 7.61 -3.57
N GLY A 74 16.20 7.44 -2.26
CA GLY A 74 17.07 8.06 -1.26
C GLY A 74 16.78 9.55 -0.96
N ARG A 75 17.56 10.11 -0.04
CA ARG A 75 17.27 11.42 0.59
C ARG A 75 17.44 12.62 -0.34
N PHE A 76 18.47 12.63 -1.19
CA PHE A 76 18.77 13.79 -2.04
C PHE A 76 17.66 13.99 -3.07
N ASP A 77 17.28 12.90 -3.72
CA ASP A 77 16.15 12.78 -4.61
C ASP A 77 14.83 13.18 -3.95
N ALA A 78 14.55 12.69 -2.74
CA ALA A 78 13.37 13.10 -1.97
C ALA A 78 13.36 14.61 -1.67
N ARG A 79 14.54 15.23 -1.45
CA ARG A 79 14.66 16.68 -1.26
C ARG A 79 14.36 17.43 -2.55
N GLU A 80 14.94 17.00 -3.67
CA GLU A 80 14.74 17.62 -4.98
C GLU A 80 13.26 17.58 -5.40
N ARG A 81 12.58 16.46 -5.12
CA ARG A 81 11.14 16.29 -5.39
C ARG A 81 10.22 16.95 -4.36
N GLY A 82 10.75 17.60 -3.32
CA GLY A 82 9.96 18.24 -2.28
C GLY A 82 9.15 17.28 -1.41
N GLU A 83 9.57 16.01 -1.33
CA GLU A 83 8.87 14.97 -0.57
C GLU A 83 9.30 14.97 0.92
N LEU A 84 10.44 15.58 1.26
CA LEU A 84 10.95 15.59 2.63
C LEU A 84 10.00 16.31 3.59
N MET A 85 9.65 15.63 4.67
CA MET A 85 8.92 16.22 5.78
C MET A 85 9.88 16.77 6.83
N TYR A 86 9.51 17.91 7.40
CA TYR A 86 10.25 18.61 8.46
C TYR A 86 9.31 18.84 9.63
N LEU A 87 9.78 18.62 10.84
CA LEU A 87 9.06 18.96 12.07
C LEU A 87 9.76 20.12 12.76
N ALA A 88 9.01 21.12 13.17
CA ALA A 88 9.49 22.21 14.00
C ALA A 88 9.76 21.72 15.45
N PRO A 89 10.49 22.49 16.27
CA PRO A 89 10.60 22.20 17.69
C PRO A 89 9.22 22.02 18.34
N GLN A 90 9.06 20.92 19.08
CA GLN A 90 7.82 20.52 19.74
C GLN A 90 6.66 20.09 18.82
N GLU A 91 6.87 20.07 17.50
CA GLU A 91 5.89 19.48 16.59
C GLU A 91 5.97 17.95 16.65
N SER A 92 4.82 17.30 16.51
CA SER A 92 4.71 15.84 16.47
C SER A 92 3.94 15.41 15.23
N ARG A 93 4.22 14.19 14.79
CA ARG A 93 3.47 13.54 13.72
C ARG A 93 3.20 12.10 14.12
N THR A 94 1.97 11.67 13.89
CA THR A 94 1.50 10.33 14.21
C THR A 94 1.32 9.54 12.92
N TYR A 95 1.66 8.26 13.00
CA TYR A 95 1.48 7.30 11.93
C TYR A 95 0.69 6.12 12.47
N GLU A 96 -0.31 5.70 11.70
CA GLU A 96 -1.23 4.64 12.03
C GLU A 96 -1.17 3.59 10.94
N ILE A 97 -0.85 2.38 11.36
CA ILE A 97 -0.85 1.20 10.52
C ILE A 97 -1.45 0.04 11.33
N GLU A 98 -2.44 -0.61 10.75
CA GLU A 98 -2.93 -1.90 11.20
C GLU A 98 -2.17 -2.99 10.45
N ILE A 99 -1.71 -4.01 11.15
CA ILE A 99 -1.09 -5.21 10.55
C ILE A 99 -1.81 -6.42 11.11
N GLY A 100 -2.22 -7.34 10.24
CA GLY A 100 -2.93 -8.54 10.65
C GLY A 100 -2.71 -9.72 9.72
N ALA A 101 -3.25 -10.87 10.14
CA ALA A 101 -3.26 -12.09 9.35
C ALA A 101 -4.66 -12.33 8.78
N LEU A 102 -4.71 -13.00 7.62
CA LEU A 102 -5.93 -13.54 7.01
C LEU A 102 -5.86 -15.06 7.12
N ASP A 103 -6.79 -15.66 7.84
CA ASP A 103 -6.87 -17.10 8.07
C ASP A 103 -8.03 -17.73 7.29
N GLY A 104 -7.67 -18.55 6.31
CA GLY A 104 -8.59 -19.26 5.44
C GLY A 104 -9.11 -18.45 4.24
N ALA A 105 -9.78 -19.18 3.34
CA ALA A 105 -10.31 -18.61 2.10
C ALA A 105 -11.34 -17.49 2.34
N SER A 106 -12.15 -17.62 3.40
CA SER A 106 -13.21 -16.65 3.71
C SER A 106 -12.65 -15.24 3.98
N GLU A 107 -11.63 -15.13 4.85
CA GLU A 107 -11.01 -13.86 5.19
C GLU A 107 -10.24 -13.27 4.01
N ILE A 108 -9.52 -14.13 3.26
CA ILE A 108 -8.81 -13.72 2.04
C ILE A 108 -9.79 -13.16 1.00
N ASP A 109 -10.92 -13.82 0.76
CA ASP A 109 -11.90 -13.38 -0.23
C ASP A 109 -12.66 -12.13 0.23
N ALA A 110 -12.91 -11.98 1.53
CA ALA A 110 -13.48 -10.76 2.09
C ALA A 110 -12.53 -9.56 1.90
N PHE A 111 -11.24 -9.74 2.18
CA PHE A 111 -10.24 -8.68 2.00
C PHE A 111 -10.02 -8.33 0.52
N ALA A 112 -9.99 -9.33 -0.37
CA ALA A 112 -9.93 -9.10 -1.81
C ALA A 112 -11.13 -8.29 -2.32
N LYS A 113 -12.36 -8.64 -1.90
CA LYS A 113 -13.58 -7.88 -2.24
C LYS A 113 -13.53 -6.43 -1.74
N ARG A 114 -12.97 -6.19 -0.55
CA ARG A 114 -12.74 -4.83 -0.01
C ARG A 114 -11.87 -4.01 -0.95
N ILE A 115 -10.76 -4.57 -1.43
CA ILE A 115 -9.86 -3.90 -2.38
C ILE A 115 -10.53 -3.69 -3.74
N GLU A 116 -11.19 -4.71 -4.30
CA GLU A 116 -11.87 -4.65 -5.61
C GLU A 116 -12.99 -3.61 -5.65
N ALA A 117 -13.61 -3.29 -4.51
CA ALA A 117 -14.60 -2.23 -4.41
C ALA A 117 -14.02 -0.84 -4.70
N LEU A 118 -12.70 -0.65 -4.57
CA LEU A 118 -12.01 0.62 -4.80
C LEU A 118 -11.65 0.88 -6.27
N THR A 119 -11.55 -0.17 -7.08
CA THR A 119 -11.12 -0.07 -8.50
C THR A 119 -12.30 -0.07 -9.48
N ARG A 120 -13.53 -0.32 -9.01
CA ARG A 120 -14.74 -0.17 -9.83
C ARG A 120 -15.05 1.32 -10.04
N PRO A 121 -15.38 1.76 -11.28
CA PRO A 121 -15.80 3.13 -11.50
C PRO A 121 -17.04 3.44 -10.65
N GLN A 122 -16.94 4.42 -9.76
CA GLN A 122 -18.10 4.92 -9.03
C GLN A 122 -18.98 5.68 -10.02
N PRO A 123 -20.30 5.40 -10.11
CA PRO A 123 -21.18 6.15 -10.99
C PRO A 123 -21.08 7.65 -10.65
N ALA A 124 -20.91 8.47 -11.68
CA ALA A 124 -20.79 9.91 -11.54
C ALA A 124 -21.93 10.43 -10.66
N ARG A 125 -21.59 11.17 -9.60
CA ARG A 125 -22.59 11.91 -8.85
C ARG A 125 -23.28 12.85 -9.84
N ASN A 126 -24.59 12.67 -10.03
CA ASN A 126 -25.43 13.67 -10.70
C ASN A 126 -25.34 14.96 -9.90
N GLY A 127 -24.37 15.81 -10.25
CA GLY A 127 -24.28 17.18 -9.81
C GLY A 127 -25.46 17.93 -10.41
N GLY A 128 -26.58 17.93 -9.70
CA GLY A 128 -27.76 18.71 -10.01
C GLY A 128 -27.35 20.16 -10.21
N GLY A 129 -27.29 20.56 -11.48
CA GLY A 129 -26.96 21.91 -11.87
C GLY A 129 -27.94 22.89 -11.25
N ARG A 130 -27.40 23.89 -10.57
CA ARG A 130 -28.02 25.21 -10.51
C ARG A 130 -27.05 26.19 -11.12
N ARG A 131 -27.16 26.36 -12.44
CA ARG A 131 -26.72 27.60 -13.09
C ARG A 131 -27.57 28.73 -12.49
N ARG A 132 -26.93 29.69 -11.83
CA ARG A 132 -27.54 30.99 -11.59
C ARG A 132 -26.96 31.96 -12.61
N ALA A 133 -27.90 32.72 -13.18
CA ALA A 133 -27.72 33.78 -14.16
C ALA A 133 -26.86 34.93 -13.62
#